data_AF-A0A957IKZ2-F1
#
_entry.id   AF-A0A957IKZ2-F1
#
_cell.length_a   1.000
_cell.length_b   1.000
_cell.length_c   1.000
_cell.angle_alpha   90.00
_cell.angle_beta   90.00
_cell.angle_gamma   90.00
#
_symmetry.space_group_name_H-M   'P 1'
#
loop_
_entity.id
_entity.type
_entity.pdbx_description
1 polymer ?
#
loop_
_entity_poly.entity_id
_entity_poly.type
_entity_poly.pdbx_seq_one_letter_code
_entity_poly.pdbx_strand_id
1 'polypeptide(L)'
;MNNGHGLSFKRLFSRQSEAADEEPILLPREAAPAARRQEKPAFPFTAVVGQEELKLALQLCVIDPTIGGVLVMGHRGTAKSTAVRSLAALLPRLDRVANCPYNCDPEAPS
;
A
#
# COMPACT_ATOMS: atom_id res chain seq x y z
N MET A 1 -36.61 -2.63 -43.17
CA MET A 1 -35.24 -3.10 -43.48
C MET A 1 -34.26 -1.96 -43.25
N ASN A 2 -33.21 -2.28 -42.50
CA ASN A 2 -31.86 -1.69 -42.45
C ASN A 2 -31.52 -0.59 -41.41
N ASN A 3 -30.67 -1.06 -40.49
CA ASN A 3 -29.93 -0.43 -39.41
C ASN A 3 -28.77 0.47 -39.90
N GLY A 4 -28.25 1.34 -39.02
CA GLY A 4 -26.93 1.94 -39.18
C GLY A 4 -26.54 2.90 -38.04
N HIS A 5 -25.76 2.39 -37.08
CA HIS A 5 -25.13 3.13 -35.97
C HIS A 5 -24.01 4.08 -36.44
N GLY A 6 -23.81 5.21 -35.74
CA GLY A 6 -22.63 6.06 -35.85
C GLY A 6 -22.19 6.59 -34.48
N LEU A 7 -21.09 6.03 -33.95
CA LEU A 7 -20.51 6.34 -32.65
C LEU A 7 -19.37 7.38 -32.74
N SER A 8 -19.31 8.22 -31.71
CA SER A 8 -18.13 8.81 -31.04
C SER A 8 -17.20 9.77 -31.80
N PHE A 9 -17.31 11.06 -31.45
CA PHE A 9 -16.52 12.18 -31.98
C PHE A 9 -15.47 12.64 -30.96
N LYS A 10 -14.20 12.47 -31.35
CA LYS A 10 -12.94 12.94 -30.76
C LYS A 10 -13.01 14.28 -29.99
N ARG A 11 -12.45 14.32 -28.77
CA ARG A 11 -11.72 15.48 -28.22
C ARG A 11 -10.45 14.99 -27.50
N LEU A 12 -9.42 14.81 -28.32
CA LEU A 12 -8.03 14.63 -27.91
C LEU A 12 -7.32 15.97 -28.16
N PHE A 13 -6.60 16.47 -27.16
CA PHE A 13 -5.41 17.32 -27.25
C PHE A 13 -5.46 18.60 -28.11
N SER A 14 -5.34 19.77 -27.45
CA SER A 14 -4.47 20.90 -27.84
C SER A 14 -4.66 22.12 -26.93
N ARG A 15 -3.72 22.35 -26.02
CA ARG A 15 -3.18 23.69 -25.70
C ARG A 15 -1.87 23.54 -24.91
N GLN A 16 -0.75 23.44 -25.64
CA GLN A 16 0.53 24.09 -25.26
C GLN A 16 0.24 25.62 -25.20
N SER A 17 0.93 26.55 -24.54
CA SER A 17 2.28 26.78 -23.99
C SER A 17 2.12 27.92 -22.95
N GLU A 18 3.01 28.13 -21.98
CA GLU A 18 4.20 29.02 -22.01
C GLU A 18 4.85 28.91 -20.62
N ALA A 19 6.07 28.38 -20.45
CA ALA A 19 7.38 29.05 -20.54
C ALA A 19 7.67 30.07 -19.42
N ALA A 20 8.58 29.72 -18.50
CA ALA A 20 9.56 30.62 -17.88
C ALA A 20 10.60 29.81 -17.12
N ASP A 21 11.85 29.90 -17.58
CA ASP A 21 13.07 29.31 -17.05
C ASP A 21 13.50 29.97 -15.73
N GLU A 22 13.68 29.17 -14.67
CA GLU A 22 14.61 29.43 -13.56
C GLU A 22 14.90 28.11 -12.81
N GLU A 23 16.06 27.49 -13.08
CA GLU A 23 16.79 26.72 -12.05
C GLU A 23 17.88 27.65 -11.52
N PRO A 24 18.00 27.92 -10.21
CA PRO A 24 18.42 26.96 -9.17
C PRO A 24 17.53 27.09 -7.91
N ILE A 25 17.49 26.22 -6.89
CA ILE A 25 18.52 25.82 -5.92
C ILE A 25 18.08 24.44 -5.38
N LEU A 26 19.04 23.55 -5.20
CA LEU A 26 18.87 22.21 -4.65
C LEU A 26 18.31 22.26 -3.22
N LEU A 27 16.98 22.24 -3.08
CA LEU A 27 16.34 21.80 -1.84
C LEU A 27 16.48 20.28 -1.77
N PRO A 28 16.87 19.68 -0.63
CA PRO A 28 16.69 18.26 -0.41
C PRO A 28 15.25 17.93 -0.79
N ARG A 29 15.04 16.99 -1.72
CA ARG A 29 13.72 16.45 -2.02
C ARG A 29 13.16 15.89 -0.71
N GLU A 30 12.45 16.69 0.06
CA GLU A 30 11.50 16.20 1.04
C GLU A 30 10.64 15.20 0.30
N ALA A 31 10.72 13.94 0.75
CA ALA A 31 10.11 12.81 0.09
C ALA A 31 8.63 13.11 -0.15
N ALA A 32 8.31 13.47 -1.40
CA ALA A 32 6.94 13.75 -1.81
C ALA A 32 6.08 12.56 -1.36
N PRO A 33 4.94 12.79 -0.69
CA PRO A 33 4.11 11.71 -0.18
C PRO A 33 3.71 10.83 -1.36
N ALA A 34 4.28 9.62 -1.41
CA ALA A 34 4.06 8.67 -2.48
C ALA A 34 2.55 8.60 -2.74
N ALA A 35 2.19 8.98 -3.98
CA ALA A 35 0.84 9.23 -4.45
C ALA A 35 -0.15 8.33 -3.72
N ARG A 36 -1.15 8.95 -3.07
CA ARG A 36 -2.19 8.26 -2.30
C ARG A 36 -2.99 7.37 -3.25
N ARG A 37 -2.44 6.18 -3.57
CA ARG A 37 -3.18 5.07 -4.15
C ARG A 37 -4.41 4.96 -3.27
N GLN A 38 -5.60 5.11 -3.85
CA GLN A 38 -6.84 4.89 -3.12
C GLN A 38 -6.87 3.41 -2.74
N GLU A 39 -6.21 3.09 -1.63
CA GLU A 39 -6.22 1.78 -1.02
C GLU A 39 -7.64 1.56 -0.54
N LYS A 40 -8.27 0.49 -1.04
CA LYS A 40 -9.52 0.02 -0.47
C LYS A 40 -9.33 -0.08 1.04
N PRO A 41 -10.18 0.58 1.85
CA PRO A 41 -10.02 0.55 3.29
C PRO A 41 -10.06 -0.90 3.77
N ALA A 42 -9.02 -1.32 4.48
CA ALA A 42 -9.01 -2.62 5.13
C ALA A 42 -10.08 -2.64 6.23
N PHE A 43 -10.63 -3.82 6.51
CA PHE A 43 -11.50 -4.01 7.67
C PHE A 43 -10.72 -3.64 8.95
N PRO A 44 -11.30 -2.92 9.93
CA PRO A 44 -10.54 -2.49 11.11
C PRO A 44 -10.13 -3.68 12.00
N PHE A 45 -8.88 -3.69 12.48
CA PHE A 45 -8.34 -4.77 13.31
C PHE A 45 -9.13 -4.98 14.60
N THR A 46 -9.54 -3.89 15.25
CA THR A 46 -10.32 -3.91 16.49
C THR A 46 -11.74 -4.45 16.32
N ALA A 47 -12.28 -4.46 15.11
CA ALA A 47 -13.62 -5.01 14.83
C ALA A 47 -13.60 -6.53 14.60
N VAL A 48 -12.42 -7.18 14.61
CA VAL A 48 -12.32 -8.64 14.57
C VAL A 48 -12.70 -9.19 15.95
N VAL A 49 -13.89 -9.80 16.00
CA VAL A 49 -14.45 -10.34 17.25
C VAL A 49 -13.84 -11.70 17.57
N GLY A 50 -13.47 -11.88 18.84
CA GLY A 50 -12.80 -13.09 19.34
C GLY A 50 -11.40 -13.26 18.78
N GLN A 51 -10.91 -14.51 18.73
CA GLN A 51 -9.57 -14.86 18.22
C GLN A 51 -8.44 -14.13 18.98
N GLU A 52 -8.53 -14.10 20.30
CA GLU A 52 -7.56 -13.39 21.14
C GLU A 52 -6.14 -13.92 20.97
N GLU A 53 -5.97 -15.24 20.83
CA GLU A 53 -4.66 -15.85 20.55
C GLU A 53 -4.08 -15.39 19.21
N LEU A 54 -4.90 -15.28 18.16
CA LEU A 54 -4.44 -14.77 16.87
C LEU A 54 -4.02 -13.30 16.98
N LYS A 55 -4.86 -12.47 17.60
CA LYS A 55 -4.57 -11.04 17.75
C LYS A 55 -3.30 -10.82 18.55
N LEU A 56 -3.15 -11.55 19.66
CA LEU A 56 -1.94 -11.50 20.49
C LEU A 56 -0.70 -11.94 19.71
N ALA A 57 -0.76 -13.09 19.04
CA ALA A 57 0.38 -13.59 18.27
C ALA A 57 0.83 -12.59 17.19
N LEU A 58 -0.13 -11.98 16.48
CA LEU A 58 0.18 -10.96 15.48
C LEU A 58 0.75 -9.67 16.10
N GLN A 59 0.23 -9.23 17.24
CA GLN A 59 0.79 -8.08 17.97
C GLN A 59 2.22 -8.35 18.43
N LEU A 60 2.50 -9.54 18.94
CA LEU A 60 3.85 -9.94 19.37
C LEU A 60 4.83 -9.93 18.20
N CYS A 61 4.45 -10.47 17.03
CA CYS A 61 5.30 -10.39 15.83
C CYS A 61 5.61 -8.98 15.36
N VAL A 62 4.71 -8.03 15.62
CA VAL A 62 4.96 -6.61 15.29
C VAL A 62 5.89 -5.96 16.30
N ILE A 63 5.75 -6.29 17.59
CA ILE A 63 6.57 -5.73 18.67
C ILE A 63 8.01 -6.27 18.60
N ASP A 64 8.15 -7.58 18.40
CA ASP A 64 9.45 -8.25 18.35
C ASP A 64 9.58 -9.08 17.06
N PRO A 65 10.28 -8.56 16.03
CA PRO A 65 10.46 -9.26 14.77
C PRO A 65 11.38 -10.49 14.90
N THR A 66 12.12 -10.67 16.00
CA THR A 66 12.98 -11.85 16.21
C THR A 66 12.20 -13.14 16.43
N ILE A 67 10.91 -13.03 16.76
CA ILE A 67 9.95 -14.15 16.79
C ILE A 67 9.83 -14.79 15.39
N GLY A 68 10.16 -14.05 14.33
CA GLY A 68 10.21 -14.54 12.95
C GLY A 68 8.85 -14.54 12.27
N GLY A 69 7.88 -15.31 12.78
CA GLY A 69 6.53 -15.35 12.21
C GLY A 69 5.57 -16.31 12.91
N VAL A 70 4.28 -16.18 12.59
CA VAL A 70 3.19 -16.95 13.20
C VAL A 70 2.48 -17.79 12.14
N LEU A 71 2.36 -19.10 12.40
CA LEU A 71 1.55 -20.00 11.60
C LEU A 71 0.12 -20.05 12.14
N VAL A 72 -0.84 -19.58 11.36
CA VAL A 72 -2.25 -19.54 11.76
C VAL A 72 -3.06 -20.61 11.03
N MET A 73 -3.57 -21.60 11.77
CA MET A 73 -4.40 -22.68 11.23
C MET A 73 -5.88 -22.52 11.62
N GLY A 74 -6.79 -23.13 10.84
CA GLY A 74 -8.21 -23.25 11.21
C GLY A 74 -9.16 -23.27 10.00
N HIS A 75 -10.47 -23.31 10.24
CA HIS A 75 -11.49 -23.43 9.18
C HIS A 75 -11.54 -22.22 8.22
N ARG A 76 -12.03 -22.45 7.00
CA ARG A 76 -12.24 -21.37 6.02
C ARG A 76 -13.38 -20.47 6.50
N GLY A 77 -13.25 -19.15 6.31
CA GLY A 77 -14.29 -18.19 6.72
C GLY A 77 -14.09 -17.55 8.10
N THR A 78 -13.06 -17.92 8.87
CA THR A 78 -12.77 -17.28 10.18
C THR A 78 -12.05 -15.94 10.10
N ALA A 79 -12.03 -15.25 8.95
CA ALA A 79 -11.33 -13.96 8.84
C ALA A 79 -9.82 -13.97 9.21
N LYS A 80 -9.12 -15.12 9.23
CA LYS A 80 -7.66 -15.21 9.51
C LYS A 80 -6.82 -14.24 8.67
N SER A 81 -6.97 -14.31 7.35
CA SER A 81 -6.25 -13.42 6.43
C SER A 81 -6.79 -11.99 6.46
N THR A 82 -8.02 -11.78 6.93
CA THR A 82 -8.58 -10.44 7.17
C THR A 82 -7.90 -9.78 8.35
N ALA A 83 -7.67 -10.50 9.46
CA ALA A 83 -6.95 -9.99 10.64
C ALA A 83 -5.50 -9.60 10.33
N VAL A 84 -4.81 -10.40 9.49
CA VAL A 84 -3.45 -10.06 9.04
C VAL A 84 -3.44 -8.78 8.20
N ARG A 85 -4.36 -8.66 7.23
CA ARG A 85 -4.44 -7.47 6.36
C ARG A 85 -4.89 -6.23 7.11
N SER A 86 -5.79 -6.37 8.09
CA SER A 86 -6.23 -5.26 8.91
C SER A 86 -5.11 -4.73 9.80
N LEU A 87 -4.26 -5.61 10.33
CA LEU A 87 -3.08 -5.20 11.07
C LEU A 87 -2.05 -4.51 10.17
N ALA A 88 -1.77 -5.06 8.98
CA ALA A 88 -0.84 -4.46 8.03
C ALA A 88 -1.25 -3.04 7.61
N ALA A 89 -2.56 -2.76 7.55
CA ALA A 89 -3.08 -1.43 7.26
C ALA A 89 -2.89 -0.40 8.39
N LEU A 90 -2.59 -0.85 9.62
CA LEU A 90 -2.30 0.02 10.76
C LEU A 90 -0.81 0.35 10.89
N LEU A 91 0.07 -0.47 10.30
CA LEU A 91 1.50 -0.27 10.39
C LEU A 91 1.97 0.89 9.51
N PRO A 92 3.01 1.63 9.91
CA PRO A 92 3.61 2.66 9.07
C PRO A 92 4.14 2.05 7.78
N ARG A 93 4.29 2.90 6.76
CA ARG A 93 4.94 2.49 5.50
C ARG A 93 6.37 2.07 5.81
N LEU A 94 6.77 0.94 5.25
CA LEU A 94 8.12 0.40 5.42
C LEU A 94 9.07 1.08 4.43
N ASP A 95 10.11 1.73 4.97
CA ASP A 95 11.21 2.27 4.17
C ASP A 95 12.08 1.12 3.66
N ARG A 96 12.47 1.19 2.38
CA ARG A 96 13.20 0.13 1.71
C ARG A 96 14.08 0.66 0.59
N VAL A 97 15.17 -0.03 0.32
CA VAL A 97 16.02 0.25 -0.85
C VAL A 97 15.21 0.08 -2.13
N ALA A 98 15.28 1.08 -3.03
CA ALA A 98 14.59 1.03 -4.31
C ALA A 98 15.03 -0.20 -5.11
N ASN A 99 14.05 -0.94 -5.66
CA ASN A 99 14.26 -2.16 -6.44
C ASN A 99 14.91 -3.35 -5.69
N CYS A 100 15.03 -3.33 -4.36
CA CYS A 100 15.40 -4.55 -3.62
C CYS A 100 14.19 -5.50 -3.51
N PRO A 101 14.26 -6.75 -4.03
CA PRO A 101 13.16 -7.72 -3.96
C PRO A 101 12.93 -8.25 -2.54
N TYR A 102 13.93 -8.14 -1.66
CA TYR A 102 13.90 -8.63 -0.27
C TYR A 102 13.53 -7.56 0.74
N ASN A 103 13.12 -6.37 0.29
CA ASN A 103 12.70 -5.28 1.16
C ASN A 103 13.81 -4.83 2.15
N CYS A 104 15.05 -4.81 1.64
CA CYS A 104 16.27 -4.44 2.36
C CYS A 104 16.14 -3.10 3.10
N ASP A 105 16.66 -3.04 4.32
CA ASP A 105 16.77 -1.82 5.11
C ASP A 105 17.73 -0.83 4.42
N PRO A 106 17.32 0.44 4.18
CA PRO A 106 18.20 1.45 3.62
C PRO A 106 19.39 1.82 4.53
N GLU A 107 19.27 1.66 5.84
CA GLU A 107 20.34 2.00 6.81
C GLU A 107 21.29 0.83 7.08
N ALA A 108 20.85 -0.41 6.79
CA ALA A 108 21.64 -1.62 6.91
C ALA A 108 21.59 -2.46 5.61
N PRO A 109 22.27 -2.02 4.54
CA PRO A 109 22.32 -2.78 3.29
C PRO A 109 23.15 -4.06 3.49
N SER A 110 22.46 -5.20 3.54
CA SER A 110 23.05 -6.55 3.52
C SER A 110 23.39 -7.01 2.11
#